data_AF-A0A026W7F8-F1
#
_entry.id   AF-A0A026W7F8-F1
#
_cell.length_a   1.000
_cell.length_b   1.000
_cell.length_c   1.000
_cell.angle_alpha   90.00
_cell.angle_beta   90.00
_cell.angle_gamma   90.00
#
_symmetry.space_group_name_H-M   'P 1'
#
loop_
_entity.id
_entity.type
_entity.pdbx_description
1 polymer ?
#
loop_
_entity_poly.entity_id
_entity_poly.type
_entity_poly.pdbx_seq_one_letter_code
_entity_poly.pdbx_strand_id
1 'polypeptide(L)' 'METWIEEGGWNWLEMRLPKNYIWKRQTARRVSKKGRAKGGMILGVRKELYVREKGGEGTEKIEGLMVGKVLGRERTVEK' A
#
# COMPACT_ATOMS: atom_id res chain seq x y z
N MET A 1 9.99 12.29 -0.83
CA MET A 1 8.87 12.43 0.11
C MET A 1 8.92 11.24 1.06
N GLU A 2 9.22 11.46 2.33
CA GLU A 2 9.37 10.38 3.30
C GLU A 2 8.00 9.82 3.71
N THR A 3 7.89 8.50 3.81
CA THR A 3 6.65 7.72 4.04
C THR A 3 6.24 7.60 5.52
N TRP A 4 6.77 8.46 6.40
CA TRP A 4 6.44 8.52 7.83
C TRP A 4 5.14 9.30 8.09
N ILE A 5 4.09 8.97 7.36
CA ILE A 5 2.83 9.69 7.43
C ILE A 5 1.99 9.09 8.57
N GLU A 6 1.87 9.88 9.63
CA GLU A 6 0.92 9.64 10.72
C GLU A 6 -0.52 9.80 10.22
N GLU A 7 -1.50 9.29 10.96
CA GLU A 7 -2.89 9.18 10.52
C GLU A 7 -3.47 10.46 9.90
N GLY A 8 -3.24 11.62 10.51
CA GLY A 8 -3.72 12.92 10.02
C GLY A 8 -3.12 13.39 8.69
N GLY A 9 -1.94 12.87 8.31
CA GLY A 9 -1.29 13.22 7.04
C GLY A 9 -1.75 12.37 5.85
N TRP A 10 -2.64 11.40 6.04
CA TRP A 10 -3.02 10.51 4.93
C TRP A 10 -4.04 11.13 3.97
N ASN A 11 -4.93 11.98 4.47
CA ASN A 11 -5.96 12.59 3.64
C ASN A 11 -5.35 13.41 2.49
N TRP A 12 -4.30 14.20 2.79
CA TRP A 12 -3.62 14.98 1.75
C TRP A 12 -2.93 14.05 0.74
N LEU A 13 -2.32 12.94 1.21
CA LEU A 13 -1.61 12.01 0.35
C LEU A 13 -2.58 11.27 -0.58
N GLU A 14 -3.68 10.75 -0.05
CA GLU A 14 -4.71 10.04 -0.84
C GLU A 14 -5.25 10.89 -1.99
N MET A 15 -5.39 12.21 -1.79
CA MET A 15 -5.81 13.14 -2.85
C MET A 15 -4.78 13.28 -3.99
N ARG A 16 -3.49 13.01 -3.75
CA ARG A 16 -2.43 13.11 -4.77
C ARG A 16 -2.06 11.76 -5.40
N LEU A 17 -2.55 10.65 -4.84
CA LEU A 17 -2.22 9.34 -5.35
C LEU A 17 -2.91 9.06 -6.71
N PRO A 18 -2.23 8.40 -7.65
CA PRO A 18 -2.81 8.03 -8.94
C PRO A 18 -4.11 7.22 -8.80
N LYS A 19 -5.17 7.67 -9.49
CA LYS A 19 -6.51 7.07 -9.43
C LYS A 19 -6.62 5.70 -10.10
N ASN A 20 -5.65 5.31 -10.93
CA ASN A 20 -5.62 4.02 -11.62
C ASN A 20 -5.06 2.88 -10.76
N TYR A 21 -4.80 3.14 -9.47
CA TYR A 21 -4.36 2.15 -8.51
C TYR A 21 -5.42 1.96 -7.41
N ILE A 22 -5.41 0.77 -6.81
CA ILE A 22 -6.03 0.47 -5.53
C ILE A 22 -4.95 0.67 -4.47
N TRP A 23 -5.19 1.60 -3.54
CA TRP A 23 -4.25 1.94 -2.48
C TRP A 23 -4.64 1.29 -1.16
N LYS A 24 -3.66 0.70 -0.47
CA LYS A 24 -3.76 0.23 0.91
C LYS A 24 -2.69 0.91 1.74
N ARG A 25 -3.02 1.22 3.00
CA ARG A 25 -2.15 1.97 3.90
C ARG A 25 -2.05 1.38 5.29
N GLN A 26 -0.88 1.54 5.88
CA GLN A 26 -0.56 1.34 7.29
C GLN A 26 -0.02 2.68 7.75
N THR A 27 -0.74 3.30 8.68
CA THR A 27 -0.35 4.58 9.25
C THR A 27 0.88 4.40 10.12
N ALA A 28 1.86 5.31 10.02
CA ALA A 28 2.93 5.31 10.99
C ALA A 28 2.38 5.64 12.38
N ARG A 29 2.84 4.93 13.41
CA ARG A 29 2.46 5.17 14.81
C ARG A 29 3.64 5.70 15.59
N ARG A 30 3.38 6.65 16.50
CA ARG A 30 4.33 7.09 17.52
C ARG A 30 4.13 6.27 18.79
N VAL A 31 5.22 5.70 19.28
CA VAL A 31 5.26 5.03 20.59
C VAL A 31 5.59 6.03 21.71
N SER A 32 6.15 7.20 21.36
CA SER A 32 6.53 8.25 22.33
C SER A 32 6.49 9.66 21.72
N LYS A 33 6.48 10.70 22.58
CA LYS A 33 6.52 12.12 22.16
C LYS A 33 7.82 12.49 21.43
N LYS A 34 8.96 11.86 21.76
CA LYS A 34 10.27 12.13 21.13
C LYS A 34 10.68 10.96 20.22
N GLY A 35 11.09 11.25 18.99
CA GLY A 35 11.52 10.24 18.01
C GLY A 35 10.73 10.28 16.70
N ARG A 36 10.97 9.32 15.80
CA ARG A 36 10.25 9.16 14.53
C ARG A 36 9.06 8.22 14.71
N ALA A 37 7.95 8.52 14.02
CA ALA A 37 6.86 7.56 13.85
C ALA A 37 7.38 6.33 13.08
N LYS A 38 6.87 5.14 13.39
CA LYS A 38 7.32 3.87 12.79
C LYS A 38 6.14 3.09 12.20
N GLY A 39 6.42 2.16 11.29
CA GLY A 39 5.42 1.21 10.76
C GLY A 39 4.52 1.77 9.65
N GLY A 40 4.85 2.94 9.08
CA GLY A 40 4.12 3.48 7.93
C GLY A 40 4.42 2.71 6.65
N MET A 41 3.40 2.20 5.96
CA MET A 41 3.54 1.54 4.65
C MET A 41 2.40 1.94 3.72
N ILE A 42 2.69 1.94 2.42
CA ILE A 42 1.70 2.09 1.36
C ILE A 42 1.89 0.98 0.32
N LEU A 43 0.79 0.42 -0.15
CA LEU A 43 0.76 -0.52 -1.26
C LEU A 43 -0.18 0.01 -2.33
N GLY A 44 0.31 0.12 -3.56
CA GLY A 44 -0.48 0.49 -4.73
C GLY A 44 -0.53 -0.67 -5.71
N VAL A 45 -1.73 -1.19 -5.97
CA VAL A 45 -1.95 -2.21 -7.00
C VAL A 45 -2.66 -1.58 -8.19
N ARG A 46 -2.07 -1.68 -9.37
CA ARG A 46 -2.70 -1.27 -10.64
C ARG A 46 -4.06 -1.94 -10.80
N LYS A 47 -5.11 -1.15 -11.07
CA LYS A 47 -6.49 -1.66 -11.18
C LYS A 47 -6.61 -2.76 -12.24
N GLU A 48 -5.88 -2.64 -13.33
CA GLU A 48 -5.85 -3.61 -14.43
C GLU A 48 -5.19 -4.95 -14.05
N LEU A 49 -4.37 -4.96 -13.00
CA LEU A 49 -3.70 -6.16 -12.50
C LEU A 49 -4.36 -6.69 -11.22
N TYR A 50 -5.28 -5.96 -10.62
CA TYR A 50 -5.86 -6.29 -9.33
C TYR A 50 -6.77 -7.52 -9.42
N VAL A 51 -6.47 -8.54 -8.62
CA VAL A 51 -7.28 -9.76 -8.52
C VAL A 51 -8.16 -9.65 -7.28
N ARG A 52 -9.48 -9.78 -7.44
CA ARG A 52 -10.41 -9.87 -6.31
C ARG A 52 -10.66 -11.34 -5.99
N GLU A 53 -10.53 -11.74 -4.73
CA GLU A 53 -10.84 -13.12 -4.33
C GLU A 53 -12.35 -13.31 -4.12
N LYS A 54 -12.85 -14.53 -4.35
CA LYS A 54 -14.24 -14.88 -4.08
C LYS A 54 -14.51 -14.75 -2.58
N GLY A 55 -15.14 -13.65 -2.18
CA GLY A 55 -15.52 -13.36 -0.79
C GLY A 55 -14.72 -12.26 -0.09
N GLY A 56 -13.79 -11.56 -0.75
CA GLY A 56 -12.97 -10.55 -0.07
C GLY A 56 -12.18 -9.58 -0.94
N GLU A 57 -11.28 -8.84 -0.29
CA GLU A 57 -10.28 -8.00 -0.95
C GLU A 57 -9.06 -8.84 -1.37
N GLY A 58 -8.47 -8.57 -2.53
CA GLY A 58 -7.21 -9.19 -2.97
C GLY A 58 -5.97 -8.64 -2.29
N THR A 59 -6.16 -7.96 -1.15
CA THR A 59 -5.08 -7.38 -0.36
C THR A 59 -5.23 -7.80 1.09
N GLU A 60 -4.12 -8.21 1.69
CA GLU A 60 -4.04 -8.56 3.11
C GLU A 60 -3.10 -7.57 3.82
N LYS A 61 -3.44 -7.23 5.07
CA LYS A 61 -2.71 -6.25 5.87
C LYS A 61 -2.52 -6.79 7.29
N ILE A 62 -1.26 -7.02 7.65
CA ILE A 62 -0.81 -7.31 9.02
C ILE A 62 0.21 -6.23 9.39
N GLU A 63 0.40 -5.92 10.68
CA GLU A 63 1.40 -4.93 11.08
C GLU A 63 2.78 -5.27 10.51
N GLY A 64 3.36 -4.35 9.74
CA GLY A 64 4.65 -4.54 9.07
C GLY A 64 4.61 -5.35 7.76
N LEU A 65 3.44 -5.85 7.34
CA LEU A 65 3.28 -6.59 6.09
C LEU A 65 2.03 -6.17 5.30
N MET A 66 2.20 -5.91 4.01
CA MET A 66 1.08 -5.79 3.07
C MET A 66 1.31 -6.69 1.88
N VAL A 67 0.26 -7.43 1.51
CA VAL A 67 0.27 -8.32 0.35
C VAL A 67 -0.83 -7.87 -0.60
N GLY A 68 -0.53 -7.82 -1.89
CA GLY A 68 -1.51 -7.58 -2.95
C GLY A 68 -1.35 -8.63 -4.03
N LYS A 69 -2.43 -9.37 -4.32
CA LYS A 69 -2.45 -10.37 -5.39
C LYS A 69 -2.65 -9.67 -6.74
N VAL A 70 -1.79 -10.01 -7.69
CA VAL A 70 -1.79 -9.40 -9.04
C VAL A 70 -1.78 -10.44 -10.14
N LEU A 71 -2.33 -10.10 -11.30
CA LEU A 71 -2.19 -10.88 -12.51
C LEU A 71 -0.74 -10.80 -13.00
N GLY A 72 -0.02 -11.93 -12.94
CA GLY A 72 1.30 -12.08 -13.53
C GLY A 72 1.21 -12.36 -15.03
N ARG A 73 2.16 -11.83 -15.80
CA ARG A 73 2.45 -12.30 -17.16
C ARG A 73 3.91 -12.75 -17.19
N GLU A 74 4.15 -13.97 -17.65
CA GLU A 74 5.49 -14.46 -17.90
C GLU A 74 6.03 -13.78 -19.17
N ARG A 75 7.22 -13.18 -19.08
CA ARG A 75 7.94 -12.67 -20.25
C ARG A 75 9.15 -13.55 -20.45
N THR A 76 9.13 -14.38 -21.48
CA THR A 76 10.33 -15.04 -21.99
C THR A 76 11.20 -13.96 -22.62
N VAL A 77 12.32 -13.66 -21.97
CA VAL A 77 13.36 -12.81 -22.58
C VAL A 77 14.22 -13.75 -23.41
N GLU A 78 13.98 -13.79 -24.72
CA GLU A 78 14.91 -14.43 -25.65
C GLU A 78 16.21 -13.60 -25.68
N LYS A 79 17.33 -14.31 -25.66
CA LYS A 79 18.68 -13.80 -25.43
C LYS A 79 19.40 -13.43 -26.72
#